data_AF-A0A0F9BV56-F1
#
_entry.id   AF-A0A0F9BV56-F1
#
_cell.length_a   1.000
_cell.length_b   1.000
_cell.length_c   1.000
_cell.angle_alpha   90.00
_cell.angle_beta   90.00
_cell.angle_gamma   90.00
#
_symmetry.space_group_name_H-M   'P 1'
#
loop_
_entity.id
_entity.type
_entity.pdbx_description
1 polymer ?
#
loop_
_entity_poly.entity_id
_entity_poly.type
_entity_poly.pdbx_seq_one_letter_code
_entity_poly.pdbx_strand_id
1 'polypeptide(L)'
;MRGLRHREYRPDYGVADDVESNDSVRTKEQRDKTMEWWSSEFMPAMDKEYGRVVLVGNNLHNDSLMSKQKKIIEKTGIGIYRRYPIVQNGEILWKERYNEEDLKRLRAVSSSRYYQREYELKLIPADGQVIKKVSYYTELPKIKALSLGVDLAISEKETADFTSANALARGIDNNFYNLKNIAGRWGFNTTLEQVHGLYEWLQKAFFVLGFPHHWSLLRTFLTTQSLAPLSSKEVFSA
;
A
#
# COMPACT_ATOMS: atom_id res chain seq x y z
N MET A 1 -23.49 -18.37 -5.60
CA MET A 1 -23.92 -19.74 -5.98
C MET A 1 -23.45 -20.71 -4.92
N ARG A 2 -24.37 -21.23 -4.11
CA ARG A 2 -24.18 -22.33 -3.17
C ARG A 2 -25.28 -23.36 -3.44
N GLY A 3 -24.95 -24.65 -3.43
CA GLY A 3 -25.93 -25.71 -3.72
C GLY A 3 -26.05 -26.11 -5.18
N LEU A 4 -25.14 -25.67 -6.06
CA LEU A 4 -24.93 -26.30 -7.36
C LEU A 4 -24.50 -27.75 -7.13
N ARG A 5 -25.40 -28.69 -7.39
CA ARG A 5 -25.13 -30.12 -7.35
C ARG A 5 -26.03 -30.83 -8.33
N HIS A 6 -25.52 -31.89 -8.94
CA HIS A 6 -26.33 -32.87 -9.63
C HIS A 6 -26.30 -34.16 -8.80
N ARG A 7 -27.39 -34.46 -8.10
CA ARG A 7 -27.43 -35.53 -7.08
C ARG A 7 -26.34 -35.33 -6.02
N GLU A 8 -25.42 -36.27 -5.88
CA GLU A 8 -24.26 -36.21 -4.98
C GLU A 8 -23.06 -35.47 -5.56
N TYR A 9 -23.04 -35.23 -6.87
CA TYR A 9 -21.91 -34.63 -7.57
C TYR A 9 -21.92 -33.11 -7.47
N ARG A 10 -20.77 -32.56 -7.16
CA ARG A 10 -20.49 -31.12 -7.22
C ARG A 10 -19.61 -30.80 -8.43
N PRO A 11 -19.57 -29.54 -8.89
CA PRO A 11 -18.65 -29.11 -9.94
C PRO A 11 -17.19 -29.45 -9.59
N ASP A 12 -16.51 -30.11 -10.51
CA ASP A 12 -15.09 -30.45 -10.44
C ASP A 12 -14.20 -29.41 -11.14
N TYR A 13 -14.78 -28.48 -11.91
CA TYR A 13 -14.06 -27.42 -12.60
C TYR A 13 -14.79 -26.08 -12.51
N GLY A 14 -14.11 -25.06 -11.99
CA GLY A 14 -14.63 -23.71 -11.84
C GLY A 14 -13.69 -22.69 -12.46
N VAL A 15 -14.23 -21.80 -13.29
CA VAL A 15 -13.49 -20.66 -13.85
C VAL A 15 -14.13 -19.37 -13.35
N ALA A 16 -13.33 -18.54 -12.73
CA ALA A 16 -13.71 -17.22 -12.26
C ALA A 16 -12.89 -16.20 -13.06
N ASP A 17 -13.51 -15.62 -14.08
CA ASP A 17 -12.88 -14.62 -14.95
C ASP A 17 -13.37 -13.23 -14.57
N ASP A 18 -12.42 -12.30 -14.42
CA ASP A 18 -12.61 -10.88 -14.13
C ASP A 18 -13.65 -10.58 -13.04
N VAL A 19 -13.58 -11.31 -11.92
CA VAL A 19 -14.53 -11.20 -10.81
C VAL A 19 -14.40 -9.90 -10.00
N GLU A 20 -13.30 -9.16 -10.18
CA GLU A 20 -13.06 -7.89 -9.51
C GLU A 20 -13.07 -6.73 -10.52
N SER A 21 -13.64 -5.59 -10.12
CA SER A 21 -13.62 -4.36 -10.89
C SER A 21 -13.09 -3.21 -10.03
N ASN A 22 -12.80 -2.06 -10.65
CA ASN A 22 -12.40 -0.85 -9.92
C ASN A 22 -13.39 -0.48 -8.82
N ASP A 23 -14.68 -0.68 -9.07
CA ASP A 23 -15.73 -0.36 -8.11
C ASP A 23 -15.80 -1.38 -6.99
N SER A 24 -15.55 -2.67 -7.26
CA SER A 24 -15.56 -3.70 -6.21
C SER A 24 -14.35 -3.63 -5.29
N VAL A 25 -13.23 -3.03 -5.75
CA VAL A 25 -12.02 -2.89 -4.93
C VAL A 25 -11.89 -1.55 -4.22
N ARG A 26 -12.83 -0.62 -4.45
CA ARG A 26 -12.73 0.78 -4.03
C ARG A 26 -12.70 0.93 -2.51
N THR A 27 -13.64 0.32 -1.79
CA THR A 27 -13.62 0.33 -0.30
C THR A 27 -13.23 -1.02 0.26
N LYS A 28 -12.79 -1.04 1.52
CA LYS A 28 -12.42 -2.28 2.22
C LYS A 28 -13.62 -3.22 2.31
N GLU A 29 -14.80 -2.68 2.62
CA GLU A 29 -16.04 -3.44 2.76
C GLU A 29 -16.42 -4.12 1.44
N GLN A 30 -16.23 -3.48 0.30
CA GLN A 30 -16.50 -4.09 -1.02
C GLN A 30 -15.52 -5.22 -1.34
N ARG A 31 -14.24 -5.05 -1.01
CA ARG A 31 -13.22 -6.11 -1.14
C ARG A 31 -13.51 -7.30 -0.22
N ASP A 32 -13.93 -7.02 1.00
CA ASP A 32 -14.28 -8.06 1.97
C ASP A 32 -15.52 -8.83 1.53
N LYS A 33 -16.55 -8.17 0.98
CA LYS A 33 -17.71 -8.84 0.38
C LYS A 33 -17.31 -9.78 -0.75
N THR A 34 -16.39 -9.36 -1.62
CA THR A 34 -15.90 -10.21 -2.71
C THR A 34 -15.16 -11.44 -2.17
N MET A 35 -14.34 -11.25 -1.13
CA MET A 35 -13.64 -12.35 -0.45
C MET A 35 -14.59 -13.28 0.31
N GLU A 36 -15.64 -12.73 0.93
CA GLU A 36 -16.68 -13.48 1.63
C GLU A 36 -17.46 -14.36 0.66
N TRP A 37 -17.89 -13.79 -0.47
CA TRP A 37 -18.52 -14.56 -1.55
C TRP A 37 -17.61 -15.69 -2.05
N TRP A 38 -16.32 -15.39 -2.31
CA TRP A 38 -15.37 -16.40 -2.75
C TRP A 38 -15.24 -17.56 -1.76
N SER A 39 -15.09 -17.25 -0.48
CA SER A 39 -14.83 -18.23 0.58
C SER A 39 -16.06 -18.99 1.03
N SER A 40 -17.23 -18.34 1.04
CA SER A 40 -18.46 -18.89 1.63
C SER A 40 -19.41 -19.51 0.59
N GLU A 41 -19.32 -19.07 -0.67
CA GLU A 41 -20.19 -19.55 -1.75
C GLU A 41 -19.41 -20.30 -2.82
N PHE A 42 -18.43 -19.65 -3.46
CA PHE A 42 -17.75 -20.21 -4.63
C PHE A 42 -16.93 -21.45 -4.28
N MET A 43 -15.97 -21.32 -3.37
CA MET A 43 -15.11 -22.44 -2.98
C MET A 43 -15.88 -23.62 -2.38
N PRO A 44 -16.88 -23.43 -1.49
CA PRO A 44 -17.66 -24.54 -0.95
C PRO A 44 -18.63 -25.20 -1.93
N ALA A 45 -18.92 -24.56 -3.07
CA ALA A 45 -19.71 -25.18 -4.14
C ALA A 45 -18.92 -26.23 -4.91
N MET A 46 -17.59 -26.13 -4.93
CA MET A 46 -16.72 -27.08 -5.64
C MET A 46 -16.67 -28.45 -4.96
N ASP A 47 -16.32 -29.46 -5.75
CA ASP A 47 -15.97 -30.78 -5.25
C ASP A 47 -14.71 -30.72 -4.37
N LYS A 48 -14.67 -31.52 -3.29
CA LYS A 48 -13.59 -31.48 -2.30
C LYS A 48 -12.34 -32.25 -2.74
N GLU A 49 -12.51 -33.28 -3.55
CA GLU A 49 -11.44 -34.21 -3.92
C GLU A 49 -10.93 -33.92 -5.33
N TYR A 50 -11.85 -33.61 -6.25
CA TYR A 50 -11.52 -33.42 -7.68
C TYR A 50 -11.62 -31.97 -8.14
N GLY A 51 -12.11 -31.06 -7.29
CA GLY A 51 -12.35 -29.65 -7.61
C GLY A 51 -11.08 -28.91 -8.03
N ARG A 52 -11.12 -28.31 -9.22
CA ARG A 52 -10.09 -27.42 -9.76
C ARG A 52 -10.69 -26.07 -10.04
N VAL A 53 -9.99 -25.02 -9.59
CA VAL A 53 -10.43 -23.63 -9.76
C VAL A 53 -9.35 -22.85 -10.50
N VAL A 54 -9.76 -22.14 -11.54
CA VAL A 54 -8.92 -21.18 -12.25
C VAL A 54 -9.51 -19.78 -12.01
N LEU A 55 -8.75 -18.94 -11.33
CA LEU A 55 -9.07 -17.53 -11.12
C LEU A 55 -8.22 -16.68 -12.05
N VAL A 56 -8.86 -15.92 -12.93
CA VAL A 56 -8.24 -15.04 -13.92
C VAL A 56 -8.74 -13.62 -13.66
N GLY A 57 -7.83 -12.66 -13.68
CA GLY A 57 -8.19 -11.25 -13.50
C GLY A 57 -6.98 -10.37 -13.25
N ASN A 58 -7.25 -9.07 -13.17
CA ASN A 58 -6.22 -8.06 -12.95
C ASN A 58 -5.93 -7.84 -11.47
N ASN A 59 -4.70 -7.45 -11.16
CA ASN A 59 -4.31 -7.14 -9.79
C ASN A 59 -4.63 -5.68 -9.45
N LEU A 60 -5.87 -5.45 -9.01
CA LEU A 60 -6.42 -4.09 -8.87
C LEU A 60 -6.06 -3.40 -7.55
N HIS A 61 -5.81 -4.15 -6.47
CA HIS A 61 -5.48 -3.62 -5.15
C HIS A 61 -4.66 -4.62 -4.32
N ASN A 62 -3.81 -4.14 -3.39
CA ASN A 62 -2.99 -4.99 -2.49
C ASN A 62 -3.81 -5.88 -1.54
N ASP A 63 -5.11 -5.60 -1.47
CA ASP A 63 -6.10 -6.23 -0.61
C ASP A 63 -7.30 -6.75 -1.44
N SER A 64 -7.13 -6.85 -2.76
CA SER A 64 -8.10 -7.48 -3.66
C SER A 64 -8.10 -9.00 -3.49
N LEU A 65 -9.14 -9.68 -3.98
CA LEU A 65 -9.23 -11.14 -4.03
C LEU A 65 -7.98 -11.75 -4.68
N MET A 66 -7.54 -11.26 -5.83
CA MET A 66 -6.31 -11.73 -6.50
C MET A 66 -5.08 -11.64 -5.59
N SER A 67 -4.90 -10.50 -4.92
CA SER A 67 -3.79 -10.29 -3.99
C SER A 67 -3.88 -11.18 -2.74
N LYS A 68 -5.09 -11.41 -2.20
CA LYS A 68 -5.33 -12.31 -1.06
C LYS A 68 -5.04 -13.77 -1.45
N GLN A 69 -5.52 -14.23 -2.60
CA GLN A 69 -5.27 -15.60 -3.08
C GLN A 69 -3.79 -15.83 -3.35
N LYS A 70 -3.09 -14.86 -3.95
CA LYS A 70 -1.63 -14.92 -4.10
C LYS A 70 -0.93 -15.15 -2.76
N LYS A 71 -1.25 -14.35 -1.74
CA LYS A 71 -0.67 -14.49 -0.39
C LYS A 71 -0.97 -15.85 0.25
N ILE A 72 -2.18 -16.38 0.03
CA ILE A 72 -2.57 -17.71 0.51
C ILE A 72 -1.70 -18.78 -0.16
N ILE A 73 -1.58 -18.75 -1.49
CA ILE A 73 -0.75 -19.69 -2.26
C ILE A 73 0.72 -19.62 -1.82
N GLU A 74 1.27 -18.41 -1.66
CA GLU A 74 2.65 -18.21 -1.19
C GLU A 74 2.86 -18.75 0.23
N LYS A 75 1.86 -18.63 1.11
CA LYS A 75 1.93 -19.11 2.50
C LYS A 75 1.74 -20.62 2.63
N THR A 76 0.80 -21.20 1.89
CA THR A 76 0.42 -22.61 2.05
C THR A 76 1.13 -23.54 1.07
N GLY A 77 1.63 -23.00 -0.04
CA GLY A 77 2.10 -23.79 -1.19
C GLY A 77 0.98 -24.48 -1.97
N ILE A 78 -0.29 -24.25 -1.61
CA ILE A 78 -1.44 -24.90 -2.24
C ILE A 78 -1.94 -24.01 -3.39
N GLY A 79 -1.62 -24.40 -4.61
CA GLY A 79 -2.05 -23.73 -5.84
C GLY A 79 -0.87 -23.21 -6.66
N ILE A 80 -1.17 -22.67 -7.84
CA ILE A 80 -0.17 -22.11 -8.75
C ILE A 80 -0.57 -20.68 -9.06
N TYR A 81 0.32 -19.74 -8.74
CA TYR A 81 0.16 -18.34 -9.13
C TYR A 81 1.02 -18.05 -10.36
N ARG A 82 0.42 -17.42 -11.38
CA ARG A 82 1.13 -16.96 -12.58
C ARG A 82 0.73 -15.51 -12.89
N ARG A 83 1.67 -14.76 -13.45
CA ARG A 83 1.45 -13.38 -13.93
C ARG A 83 1.99 -13.24 -15.34
N TYR A 84 1.26 -12.50 -16.17
CA TYR A 84 1.56 -12.34 -17.59
C TYR A 84 1.48 -10.85 -17.98
N PRO A 85 2.48 -10.03 -17.60
CA PRO A 85 2.52 -8.63 -18.03
C PRO A 85 2.77 -8.54 -19.54
N ILE A 86 2.31 -7.48 -20.20
CA ILE A 86 2.46 -7.32 -21.66
C ILE A 86 3.91 -7.39 -22.14
N VAL A 87 4.86 -6.95 -21.29
CA VAL A 87 6.29 -7.08 -21.50
C VAL A 87 6.91 -7.79 -20.31
N GLN A 88 7.67 -8.85 -20.58
CA GLN A 88 8.45 -9.59 -19.59
C GLN A 88 9.87 -9.76 -20.12
N ASN A 89 10.88 -9.39 -19.32
CA ASN A 89 12.30 -9.47 -19.70
C ASN A 89 12.65 -8.77 -21.03
N GLY A 90 11.93 -7.68 -21.35
CA GLY A 90 12.12 -6.94 -22.60
C GLY A 90 11.38 -7.52 -23.81
N GLU A 91 10.74 -8.68 -23.69
CA GLU A 91 9.95 -9.28 -24.75
C GLU A 91 8.45 -9.05 -24.56
N ILE A 92 7.75 -8.79 -25.66
CA ILE A 92 6.29 -8.73 -25.70
C ILE A 92 5.75 -10.16 -25.56
N LEU A 93 4.89 -10.42 -24.56
CA LEU A 93 4.35 -11.76 -24.34
C LEU A 93 3.29 -12.17 -25.36
N TRP A 94 2.56 -11.21 -25.94
CA TRP A 94 1.50 -11.45 -26.92
C TRP A 94 1.85 -10.80 -28.27
N LYS A 95 2.85 -11.37 -28.93
CA LYS A 95 3.46 -10.84 -30.17
C LYS A 95 2.49 -10.85 -31.35
N GLU A 96 1.52 -11.75 -31.35
CA GLU A 96 0.48 -11.88 -32.37
C GLU A 96 -0.52 -10.72 -32.31
N ARG A 97 -0.64 -10.05 -31.16
CA ARG A 97 -1.62 -8.98 -30.93
C ARG A 97 -1.00 -7.59 -30.82
N TYR A 98 0.24 -7.50 -30.37
CA TYR A 98 0.94 -6.25 -30.12
C TYR A 98 2.35 -6.28 -30.69
N ASN A 99 2.70 -5.22 -31.42
CA ASN A 99 4.08 -4.88 -31.78
C ASN A 99 4.58 -3.66 -30.98
N GLU A 100 5.83 -3.25 -31.20
CA GLU A 100 6.40 -2.09 -30.50
C GLU A 100 5.67 -0.77 -30.77
N GLU A 101 5.13 -0.57 -31.97
CA GLU A 101 4.35 0.63 -32.29
C GLU A 101 3.02 0.64 -31.55
N ASP A 102 2.36 -0.51 -31.43
CA ASP A 102 1.13 -0.65 -30.66
C ASP A 102 1.36 -0.34 -29.18
N LEU A 103 2.49 -0.79 -28.62
CA LEU A 103 2.87 -0.45 -27.25
C LEU A 103 3.12 1.05 -27.08
N LYS A 104 3.77 1.70 -28.05
CA LYS A 104 3.96 3.17 -28.04
C LYS A 104 2.62 3.90 -28.08
N ARG A 105 1.69 3.47 -28.94
CA ARG A 105 0.34 4.03 -29.04
C ARG A 105 -0.46 3.80 -27.75
N LEU A 106 -0.44 2.59 -27.21
CA LEU A 106 -1.10 2.24 -25.96
C LEU A 106 -0.61 3.12 -24.79
N ARG A 107 0.70 3.34 -24.71
CA ARG A 107 1.31 4.22 -23.70
C ARG A 107 0.95 5.69 -23.88
N ALA A 108 0.77 6.14 -25.12
CA ALA A 108 0.41 7.53 -25.42
C ALA A 108 -1.08 7.83 -25.17
N VAL A 109 -1.95 6.86 -25.45
CA VAL A 109 -3.41 7.00 -25.34
C VAL A 109 -3.90 6.71 -23.91
N SER A 110 -3.31 5.72 -23.25
CA SER A 110 -3.70 5.35 -21.89
C SER A 110 -3.03 6.29 -20.88
N SER A 111 -3.75 6.71 -19.83
CA SER A 111 -3.08 7.34 -18.69
C SER A 111 -1.99 6.40 -18.17
N SER A 112 -0.85 6.95 -17.73
CA SER A 112 0.30 6.13 -17.31
C SER A 112 -0.07 5.10 -16.24
N ARG A 113 -1.09 5.40 -15.43
CA ARG A 113 -1.61 4.53 -14.38
C ARG A 113 -2.43 3.36 -14.93
N TYR A 114 -3.36 3.61 -15.85
CA TYR A 114 -4.14 2.53 -16.47
C TYR A 114 -3.23 1.60 -17.27
N TYR A 115 -2.27 2.15 -18.01
CA TYR A 115 -1.31 1.33 -18.74
C TYR A 115 -0.52 0.40 -17.81
N GLN A 116 0.05 0.96 -16.74
CA GLN A 116 0.83 0.18 -15.77
C GLN A 116 0.01 -0.88 -15.05
N ARG A 117 -1.25 -0.60 -14.72
CA ARG A 117 -2.10 -1.56 -14.03
C ARG A 117 -2.65 -2.64 -14.94
N GLU A 118 -3.26 -2.26 -16.06
CA GLU A 118 -3.95 -3.20 -16.96
C GLU A 118 -2.96 -4.01 -17.80
N TYR A 119 -1.84 -3.40 -18.23
CA TYR A 119 -0.90 -4.05 -19.13
C TYR A 119 0.40 -4.48 -18.45
N GLU A 120 0.97 -3.69 -17.54
CA GLU A 120 2.20 -4.09 -16.83
C GLU A 120 1.93 -4.87 -15.53
N LEU A 121 0.66 -5.00 -15.12
CA LEU A 121 0.23 -5.63 -13.87
C LEU A 121 0.92 -5.05 -12.63
N LYS A 122 1.19 -3.74 -12.64
CA LYS A 122 1.77 -3.00 -11.52
C LYS A 122 0.67 -2.42 -10.64
N LEU A 123 0.70 -2.80 -9.37
CA LEU A 123 -0.12 -2.20 -8.32
C LEU A 123 0.37 -0.78 -8.03
N ILE A 124 -0.35 0.21 -8.54
CA ILE A 124 -0.15 1.62 -8.18
C ILE A 124 -1.26 2.01 -7.21
N PRO A 125 -0.93 2.40 -5.97
CA PRO A 125 -1.91 2.93 -5.03
C PRO A 125 -2.74 4.06 -5.66
N ALA A 126 -4.02 4.14 -5.31
CA ALA A 126 -4.89 5.17 -5.86
C ALA A 126 -4.46 6.58 -5.47
N ASP A 127 -3.87 6.69 -4.29
CA ASP A 127 -3.17 7.86 -3.82
C ASP A 127 -1.84 7.90 -4.56
N GLY A 128 -1.76 8.78 -5.55
CA GLY A 128 -0.61 8.93 -6.42
C GLY A 128 0.68 8.90 -5.60
N GLN A 129 1.64 8.08 -6.03
CA GLN A 129 2.93 7.99 -5.38
C GLN A 129 3.61 9.37 -5.44
N VAL A 130 3.48 10.16 -4.38
CA VAL A 130 4.02 11.52 -4.27
C VAL A 130 5.56 11.48 -4.34
N ILE A 131 6.16 10.38 -3.92
CA ILE A 131 7.61 10.20 -3.85
C ILE A 131 8.10 9.35 -5.02
N LYS A 132 8.65 10.01 -6.03
CA LYS A 132 9.20 9.37 -7.25
C LYS A 132 10.61 8.77 -7.04
N LYS A 133 11.34 9.21 -6.02
CA LYS A 133 12.70 8.75 -5.70
C LYS A 133 13.01 9.03 -4.24
N VAL A 134 13.53 8.04 -3.53
CA VAL A 134 14.12 8.18 -2.19
C VAL A 134 15.63 8.09 -2.36
N SER A 135 16.36 9.06 -1.81
CA SER A 135 17.82 9.03 -1.77
C SER A 135 18.27 8.67 -0.36
N TYR A 136 19.25 7.78 -0.26
CA TYR A 136 19.89 7.44 1.01
C TYR A 136 21.05 8.41 1.28
N TYR A 137 21.24 8.77 2.54
CA TYR A 137 22.39 9.54 3.00
C TYR A 137 23.31 8.62 3.82
N THR A 138 24.62 8.74 3.61
CA THR A 138 25.63 8.02 4.43
C THR A 138 26.09 8.89 5.58
N GLU A 139 26.27 10.18 5.32
CA GLU A 139 26.59 11.19 6.32
C GLU A 139 25.43 12.18 6.42
N LEU A 140 25.04 12.50 7.66
CA LEU A 140 23.97 13.44 7.90
C LEU A 140 24.53 14.86 7.73
N PRO A 141 23.97 15.70 6.85
CA PRO A 141 24.45 17.07 6.68
C PRO A 141 24.13 17.92 7.91
N LYS A 142 24.71 19.12 7.98
CA LYS A 142 24.38 20.07 9.06
C LYS A 142 22.88 20.31 9.10
N ILE A 143 22.29 20.10 10.28
CA ILE A 143 20.86 20.19 10.49
C ILE A 143 20.49 21.63 10.86
N LYS A 144 19.35 22.09 10.39
CA LYS A 144 18.72 23.37 10.74
C LYS A 144 17.64 23.20 11.80
N ALA A 145 16.87 22.11 11.73
CA ALA A 145 15.80 21.82 12.68
C ALA A 145 15.55 20.32 12.79
N LEU A 146 15.08 19.89 13.96
CA LEU A 146 14.56 18.55 14.21
C LEU A 146 13.06 18.61 14.47
N SER A 147 12.34 17.57 14.07
CA SER A 147 10.91 17.49 14.25
C SER A 147 10.49 16.05 14.49
N LEU A 148 9.46 15.88 15.34
CA LEU A 148 8.82 14.60 15.60
C LEU A 148 7.38 14.68 15.09
N GLY A 149 7.03 13.81 14.16
CA GLY A 149 5.65 13.64 13.68
C GLY A 149 5.09 12.32 14.20
N VAL A 150 3.87 12.36 14.75
CA VAL A 150 3.16 11.16 15.20
C VAL A 150 1.81 11.11 14.52
N ASP A 151 1.57 10.03 13.79
CA ASP A 151 0.28 9.72 13.17
C ASP A 151 -0.39 8.63 14.01
N LEU A 152 -1.48 9.01 14.67
CA LEU A 152 -2.17 8.17 15.65
C LEU A 152 -3.29 7.40 14.97
N ALA A 153 -3.16 6.07 14.92
CA ALA A 153 -4.22 5.15 14.57
C ALA A 153 -4.46 4.23 15.77
N ILE A 154 -5.33 4.64 16.70
CA ILE A 154 -5.55 3.94 17.97
C ILE A 154 -6.44 2.71 17.72
N SER A 155 -5.84 1.59 17.34
CA SER A 155 -6.50 0.28 17.30
C SER A 155 -5.49 -0.87 17.21
N GLU A 156 -5.75 -1.94 17.98
CA GLU A 156 -4.93 -3.17 17.98
C GLU A 156 -5.40 -4.21 16.96
N LYS A 157 -6.50 -3.95 16.24
CA LYS A 157 -7.09 -4.92 15.30
C LYS A 157 -6.16 -5.18 14.12
N GLU A 158 -6.12 -6.42 13.64
CA GLU A 158 -5.34 -6.77 12.43
C GLU A 158 -5.81 -6.06 11.15
N THR A 159 -7.01 -5.47 11.18
CA THR A 159 -7.60 -4.68 10.09
C THR A 159 -7.35 -3.18 10.21
N ALA A 160 -6.74 -2.72 11.30
CA ALA A 160 -6.52 -1.31 11.54
C ALA A 160 -5.21 -0.80 10.93
N ASP A 161 -5.17 0.51 10.67
CA ASP A 161 -3.99 1.23 10.22
C ASP A 161 -2.92 1.26 11.32
N PHE A 162 -1.66 1.39 10.90
CA PHE A 162 -0.53 1.47 11.82
C PHE A 162 -0.49 2.84 12.50
N THR A 163 -0.23 2.86 13.79
CA THR A 163 0.29 4.07 14.43
C THR A 163 1.75 4.22 14.02
N SER A 164 2.17 5.42 13.64
CA SER A 164 3.55 5.68 13.24
C SER A 164 4.11 6.94 13.90
N ALA A 165 5.39 6.89 14.25
CA ALA A 165 6.12 8.05 14.72
C ALA A 165 7.45 8.18 13.97
N ASN A 166 7.75 9.40 13.52
CA ASN A 166 8.88 9.72 12.67
C ASN A 166 9.70 10.86 13.27
N ALA A 167 10.99 10.62 13.48
CA ALA A 167 11.97 11.66 13.73
C ALA A 167 12.58 12.13 12.41
N LEU A 168 12.42 13.41 12.10
CA LEU A 168 12.87 14.05 10.87
C LEU A 168 13.86 15.17 11.19
N ALA A 169 14.84 15.34 10.29
CA ALA A 169 15.73 16.49 10.28
C ALA A 169 15.53 17.31 9.00
N ARG A 170 15.56 18.63 9.13
CA ARG A 170 15.71 19.54 8.00
C ARG A 170 17.16 19.98 7.92
N GLY A 171 17.85 19.66 6.83
CA GLY A 171 19.23 20.10 6.59
C GLY A 171 19.32 21.58 6.22
N ILE A 172 20.53 22.14 6.30
CA ILE A 172 20.82 23.49 5.79
C ILE A 172 20.64 23.60 4.27
N ASP A 173 20.72 22.47 3.58
CA ASP A 173 20.44 22.30 2.15
C ASP A 173 18.93 22.31 1.83
N ASN A 174 18.08 22.52 2.84
CA ASN A 174 16.62 22.49 2.77
C ASN A 174 16.01 21.12 2.43
N ASN A 175 16.80 20.05 2.44
CA ASN A 175 16.27 18.69 2.29
C ASN A 175 15.77 18.15 3.64
N PHE A 176 14.85 17.19 3.56
CA PHE A 176 14.34 16.46 4.71
C PHE A 176 15.00 15.08 4.79
N TYR A 177 15.44 14.72 5.99
CA TYR A 177 16.16 13.49 6.29
C TYR A 177 15.35 12.70 7.32
N ASN A 178 14.99 11.46 6.98
CA ASN A 178 14.37 10.56 7.94
C ASN A 178 15.45 9.95 8.82
N LEU A 179 15.43 10.27 10.13
CA LEU A 179 16.44 9.79 11.07
C LEU A 179 16.06 8.45 11.67
N LYS A 180 14.79 8.31 12.04
CA LYS A 180 14.24 7.10 12.65
C LYS A 180 12.73 7.07 12.47
N ASN A 181 12.23 5.90 12.08
CA ASN A 181 10.81 5.58 12.03
C ASN A 181 10.52 4.44 13.00
N ILE A 182 9.39 4.55 13.69
CA ILE A 182 8.75 3.42 14.38
C ILE A 182 7.31 3.35 13.91
N ALA A 183 6.82 2.14 13.67
CA ALA A 183 5.44 1.90 13.28
C ALA A 183 4.97 0.57 13.87
N GLY A 184 3.73 0.53 14.33
CA GLY A 184 3.15 -0.65 14.94
C GLY A 184 1.66 -0.49 15.19
N ARG A 185 1.03 -1.60 15.57
CA ARG A 185 -0.33 -1.61 16.11
C ARG A 185 -0.23 -1.70 17.60
N TRP A 186 -0.57 -0.60 18.26
CA TRP A 186 -0.34 -0.43 19.69
C TRP A 186 -1.62 0.11 20.31
N GLY A 187 -1.94 -0.39 21.50
CA GLY A 187 -2.87 0.27 22.39
C GLY A 187 -2.34 1.64 22.82
N PHE A 188 -3.18 2.38 23.53
CA PHE A 188 -2.86 3.75 23.96
C PHE A 188 -1.56 3.84 24.79
N ASN A 189 -1.41 2.98 25.80
CA ASN A 189 -0.24 3.00 26.68
C ASN A 189 1.06 2.66 25.93
N THR A 190 1.04 1.59 25.14
CA THR A 190 2.21 1.20 24.34
C THR A 190 2.55 2.27 23.30
N THR A 191 1.55 2.95 22.73
CA THR A 191 1.80 4.11 21.83
C THR A 191 2.56 5.22 22.56
N LEU A 192 2.15 5.57 23.78
CA LEU A 192 2.83 6.59 24.58
C LEU A 192 4.28 6.18 24.91
N GLU A 193 4.50 4.93 25.31
CA GLU A 193 5.85 4.40 25.57
C GLU A 193 6.76 4.49 24.34
N GLN A 194 6.24 4.11 23.17
CA GLN A 194 6.98 4.13 21.91
C GLN A 194 7.32 5.56 21.47
N VAL A 195 6.35 6.49 21.55
CA VAL A 195 6.57 7.90 21.24
C VAL A 195 7.56 8.54 22.23
N HIS A 196 7.46 8.21 23.52
CA HIS A 196 8.37 8.71 24.54
C HIS A 196 9.80 8.19 24.33
N GLY A 197 9.98 6.89 24.06
CA GLY A 197 11.29 6.32 23.77
C GLY A 197 11.93 6.92 22.51
N LEU A 198 11.13 7.25 21.49
CA LEU A 198 11.62 7.98 20.31
C LEU A 198 12.03 9.42 20.64
N TYR A 199 11.29 10.09 21.52
CA TYR A 199 11.63 11.43 22.01
C TYR A 199 12.95 11.43 22.80
N GLU A 200 13.13 10.50 23.74
CA GLU A 200 14.38 10.36 24.50
C GLU A 200 15.58 10.07 23.59
N TRP A 201 15.38 9.21 22.58
CA TRP A 201 16.40 8.93 21.58
C TRP A 201 16.78 10.20 20.81
N LEU A 202 15.79 10.99 20.39
CA LEU A 202 16.00 12.24 19.67
C LEU A 202 16.75 13.28 20.53
N GLN A 203 16.44 13.37 21.83
CA GLN A 203 17.16 14.25 22.75
C GLN A 203 18.64 13.88 22.88
N LYS A 204 18.96 12.58 22.98
CA LYS A 204 20.35 12.10 23.02
C LYS A 204 21.09 12.42 21.72
N ALA A 205 20.43 12.20 20.58
CA ALA A 205 20.98 12.54 19.28
C ALA A 205 21.23 14.06 19.13
N PHE A 206 20.33 14.90 19.66
CA PHE A 206 20.47 16.36 19.63
C PHE A 206 21.73 16.85 20.34
N PHE A 207 22.07 16.25 21.49
CA PHE A 207 23.28 16.59 22.25
C PHE A 207 24.56 16.25 21.45
N VAL A 208 24.57 15.09 20.77
CA VAL A 208 25.69 14.67 19.91
C VAL A 208 25.82 15.55 18.66
N LEU A 209 24.72 16.11 18.16
CA LEU A 209 24.67 16.95 16.96
C LEU A 209 24.98 18.43 17.22
N GLY A 210 25.27 18.84 18.47
CA GLY A 210 25.91 20.12 18.77
C GLY A 210 25.01 21.37 18.72
N PHE A 211 23.72 21.25 19.01
CA PHE A 211 22.80 22.40 19.04
C PHE A 211 22.74 23.09 20.42
N PRO A 212 22.98 24.41 20.52
CA PRO A 212 22.81 25.17 21.76
C PRO A 212 21.35 25.64 21.93
N HIS A 213 20.70 25.19 23.00
CA HIS A 213 19.61 25.82 23.76
C HIS A 213 18.52 26.65 23.04
N HIS A 214 17.97 26.23 21.90
CA HIS A 214 16.69 26.77 21.42
C HIS A 214 15.74 25.65 20.99
N TRP A 215 14.97 25.16 21.97
CA TRP A 215 13.85 24.26 21.77
C TRP A 215 12.57 25.07 21.49
N SER A 216 12.52 25.75 20.34
CA SER A 216 11.30 26.43 19.90
C SER A 216 10.76 25.75 18.65
N LEU A 217 9.55 25.18 18.80
CA LEU A 217 8.68 24.61 17.76
C LEU A 217 8.74 23.09 17.59
N LEU A 218 8.32 22.38 18.64
CA LEU A 218 7.47 21.20 18.49
C LEU A 218 6.11 21.68 17.93
N ARG A 219 6.01 21.88 16.62
CA ARG A 219 4.70 21.92 15.96
C ARG A 219 4.25 20.47 15.78
N THR A 220 3.48 19.98 16.73
CA THR A 220 2.72 18.75 16.57
C THR A 220 1.72 18.98 15.43
N PHE A 221 2.04 18.52 14.22
CA PHE A 221 1.04 18.41 13.15
C PHE A 221 0.20 17.16 13.43
N LEU A 222 -0.82 17.32 14.28
CA LEU A 222 -1.93 16.36 14.37
C LEU A 222 -2.80 16.59 13.13
N THR A 223 -2.58 15.82 12.08
CA THR A 223 -3.41 15.89 10.88
C THR A 223 -4.52 14.86 10.99
N THR A 224 -5.62 15.21 11.65
CA THR A 224 -6.93 14.65 11.29
C THR A 224 -7.39 15.37 10.03
N GLN A 225 -7.58 14.63 8.94
CA GLN A 225 -8.06 15.18 7.67
C GLN A 225 -9.37 15.96 7.86
N SER A 226 -9.38 17.24 7.49
CA SER A 226 -10.50 17.82 6.76
C SER A 226 -9.95 18.82 5.73
N LEU A 227 -10.29 18.58 4.46
CA LEU A 227 -10.00 19.48 3.36
C LEU A 227 -10.88 20.74 3.50
N ALA A 228 -10.27 21.91 3.67
CA ALA A 228 -10.85 23.21 3.34
C ALA A 228 -9.71 24.19 2.99
N PRO A 229 -9.95 25.17 2.08
CA PRO A 229 -8.93 25.72 1.21
C PRO A 229 -8.02 26.73 1.93
N LEU A 230 -6.75 26.77 1.53
CA LEU A 230 -5.83 27.85 1.85
C LEU A 230 -6.38 29.16 1.27
N SER A 231 -7.03 29.98 2.10
CA SER A 231 -7.22 31.40 1.84
C SER A 231 -6.13 32.20 2.55
N SER A 232 -5.43 32.98 1.74
CA SER A 232 -4.85 34.30 1.98
C SER A 232 -4.34 34.69 3.38
N LYS A 233 -3.06 35.12 3.34
CA LYS A 233 -2.50 36.34 3.95
C LYS A 233 -2.03 36.29 5.41
N GLU A 234 -0.76 36.69 5.52
CA GLU A 234 -0.09 37.43 6.60
C GLU A 234 0.06 36.64 7.92
N VAL A 235 1.28 36.52 8.46
CA VAL A 235 1.80 37.32 9.61
C VAL A 235 2.84 36.37 10.25
N PHE A 236 4.11 36.66 10.57
CA PHE A 236 4.92 37.87 10.58
C PHE A 236 6.40 37.48 10.42
N SER A 237 7.14 38.43 9.86
CA SER A 237 8.57 38.67 10.01
C SER A 237 9.03 38.79 11.48
N ALA A 238 10.16 38.17 11.80
CA ALA A 238 11.36 38.76 12.41
C ALA A 238 12.45 37.68 12.42
#